data_AF-A0A420YTY8-F1
#
_entry.id   AF-A0A420YTY8-F1
#
_cell.length_a   1.000
_cell.length_b   1.000
_cell.length_c   1.000
_cell.angle_alpha   90.00
_cell.angle_beta   90.00
_cell.angle_gamma   90.00
#
_symmetry.space_group_name_H-M   'P 1'
#
loop_
_entity.id
_entity.type
_entity.pdbx_description
1 polymer ?
#
loop_
_entity_poly.entity_id
_entity_poly.type
_entity_poly.pdbx_seq_one_letter_code
_entity_poly.pdbx_strand_id
1 'polypeptide(L)'
;MTFIDGITYMHEHTTIDLSRLKNIDDTNLNCFDETVEEFKKLYAKGVRNIVDVTNLDMRRNPLYVQKVAELSKINIIQATGFYQDKFLPDFVTDASVE
;
A
#
# COMPACT_ATOMS: atom_id res chain seq x y z
N MET A 1 6.84 9.08 -11.99
CA MET A 1 7.48 8.99 -10.66
C MET A 1 8.78 8.23 -10.84
N THR A 2 9.88 8.73 -10.31
CA THR A 2 11.20 8.09 -10.41
C THR A 2 11.67 7.70 -9.02
N PHE A 3 12.40 6.60 -8.91
CA PHE A 3 13.06 6.23 -7.67
C PHE A 3 14.09 7.30 -7.28
N ILE A 4 14.23 7.52 -5.97
CA ILE A 4 15.27 8.35 -5.38
C ILE A 4 16.47 7.45 -5.06
N ASP A 5 17.70 7.95 -5.18
CA ASP A 5 18.89 7.18 -4.81
C ASP A 5 18.82 6.71 -3.35
N GLY A 6 19.09 5.42 -3.11
CA GLY A 6 18.96 4.77 -1.81
C GLY A 6 18.29 3.40 -1.86
N ILE A 7 18.14 2.77 -0.69
CA ILE A 7 17.56 1.43 -0.60
C ILE A 7 16.07 1.49 -0.96
N THR A 8 15.62 0.49 -1.71
CA THR A 8 14.22 0.35 -2.15
C THR A 8 13.63 -0.95 -1.63
N TYR A 9 12.48 -0.85 -0.97
CA TYR A 9 11.66 -2.00 -0.63
C TYR A 9 10.60 -2.16 -1.71
N MET A 10 10.71 -3.24 -2.49
CA MET A 10 10.00 -3.40 -3.76
C MET A 10 8.58 -3.95 -3.65
N HIS A 11 8.16 -4.44 -2.49
CA HIS A 11 6.84 -5.03 -2.30
C HIS A 11 6.43 -4.87 -0.84
N GLU A 12 5.67 -3.83 -0.54
CA GLU A 12 5.15 -3.55 0.80
C GLU A 12 3.68 -3.13 0.73
N HIS A 13 3.04 -3.05 1.90
CA HIS A 13 1.73 -2.45 2.08
C HIS A 13 1.82 -1.34 3.12
N THR A 14 1.53 -0.10 2.74
CA THR A 14 1.50 1.03 3.71
C THR A 14 0.20 1.01 4.52
N THR A 15 -0.87 0.55 3.90
CA THR A 15 -2.16 0.22 4.51
C THR A 15 -2.84 -0.81 3.63
N ILE A 16 -3.61 -1.70 4.21
CA ILE A 16 -4.32 -2.76 3.50
C ILE A 16 -5.51 -3.21 4.35
N ASP A 17 -6.64 -3.52 3.72
CA ASP A 17 -7.79 -4.08 4.42
C ASP A 17 -8.38 -5.28 3.65
N LEU A 18 -8.07 -6.48 4.16
CA LEU A 18 -8.64 -7.75 3.72
C LEU A 18 -9.67 -8.32 4.73
N SER A 19 -10.00 -7.56 5.78
CA SER A 19 -10.84 -8.02 6.88
C SER A 19 -12.24 -8.41 6.42
N ARG A 20 -12.75 -7.77 5.36
CA ARG A 20 -14.04 -8.09 4.71
C ARG A 20 -14.17 -9.57 4.35
N LEU A 21 -13.09 -10.20 3.89
CA LEU A 21 -13.11 -11.60 3.41
C LEU A 21 -12.52 -12.57 4.42
N LYS A 22 -11.53 -12.13 5.20
CA LYS A 22 -10.85 -12.98 6.16
C LYS A 22 -11.49 -12.99 7.55
N ASN A 23 -12.38 -12.04 7.84
CA ASN A 23 -13.09 -11.91 9.12
C ASN A 23 -12.14 -11.87 10.34
N ILE A 24 -10.97 -11.25 10.17
CA ILE A 24 -9.96 -11.09 11.22
C ILE A 24 -9.31 -9.71 11.11
N ASP A 25 -9.15 -9.04 12.25
CA ASP A 25 -8.65 -7.66 12.32
C ASP A 25 -7.17 -7.53 11.96
N ASP A 26 -6.37 -8.58 12.19
CA ASP A 26 -4.95 -8.68 11.79
C ASP A 26 -4.72 -8.43 10.28
N THR A 27 -5.78 -8.51 9.48
CA THR A 27 -5.71 -8.28 8.04
C THR A 27 -6.17 -6.88 7.62
N ASN A 28 -6.30 -5.97 8.59
CA ASN A 28 -6.61 -4.56 8.44
C ASN A 28 -5.46 -3.71 9.01
N LEU A 29 -4.46 -3.42 8.20
CA LEU A 29 -3.36 -2.54 8.58
C LEU A 29 -3.82 -1.08 8.58
N ASN A 30 -4.28 -0.61 9.74
CA ASN A 30 -4.85 0.73 9.96
C ASN A 30 -4.10 1.57 11.02
N CYS A 31 -2.97 1.06 11.54
CA CYS A 31 -2.12 1.70 12.55
C CYS A 31 -1.26 2.83 11.95
N PHE A 32 -1.84 4.01 11.75
CA PHE A 32 -1.20 5.12 11.04
C PHE A 32 0.07 5.64 11.71
N ASP A 33 0.01 5.91 13.01
CA ASP A 33 1.15 6.50 13.73
C ASP A 33 2.31 5.51 13.80
N GLU A 34 2.01 4.23 14.03
CA GLU A 34 2.99 3.14 14.05
C GLU A 34 3.66 2.97 12.67
N THR A 35 2.88 2.98 11.59
CA THR A 35 3.39 2.90 10.21
C THR A 35 4.36 4.05 9.91
N VAL A 36 3.99 5.28 10.31
CA VAL A 36 4.85 6.45 10.16
C VAL A 36 6.17 6.28 10.94
N GLU A 37 6.10 5.81 12.19
CA GLU A 37 7.29 5.59 13.01
C GLU A 37 8.19 4.45 12.48
N GLU A 38 7.60 3.38 11.94
CA GLU A 38 8.36 2.33 11.27
C GLU A 38 9.09 2.85 10.03
N PHE A 39 8.40 3.65 9.21
CA PHE A 39 9.00 4.22 8.00
C PHE A 39 10.10 5.24 8.34
N LYS A 40 9.97 6.00 9.44
CA LYS A 40 11.08 6.84 9.94
C LYS A 40 12.30 6.01 10.35
N LYS A 41 12.09 4.85 10.99
CA LYS A 41 13.19 3.92 11.33
C LYS A 41 13.85 3.35 10.06
N LEU A 42 13.08 3.04 9.02
CA LEU A 42 13.62 2.61 7.72
C LEU A 42 14.41 3.74 7.04
N TYR A 43 13.88 4.97 7.07
CA TYR A 43 14.56 6.14 6.53
C TYR A 43 15.94 6.36 7.17
N ALA A 44 16.02 6.23 8.50
CA ALA A 44 17.27 6.31 9.26
C ALA A 44 18.28 5.22 8.89
N LYS A 45 17.84 4.08 8.34
CA LYS A 45 18.67 2.97 7.86
C LYS A 45 19.05 3.08 6.37
N GLY A 46 18.69 4.17 5.70
CA GLY A 46 19.04 4.41 4.29
C GLY A 46 17.98 3.99 3.28
N VAL A 47 16.79 3.55 3.73
CA VAL A 47 15.66 3.34 2.83
C VAL A 47 15.14 4.68 2.34
N ARG A 48 14.90 4.79 1.03
CA ARG A 48 14.36 6.00 0.39
C ARG A 48 13.09 5.73 -0.37
N ASN A 49 12.89 4.50 -0.84
CA ASN A 49 11.75 4.15 -1.65
C ASN A 49 11.01 2.94 -1.08
N ILE A 50 9.69 3.01 -1.12
CA ILE A 50 8.80 1.88 -0.86
C ILE A 50 7.85 1.77 -2.06
N VAL A 51 7.66 0.56 -2.58
CA VAL A 51 6.62 0.26 -3.56
C VAL A 51 5.43 -0.34 -2.82
N ASP A 52 4.37 0.45 -2.71
CA ASP A 52 3.10 0.04 -2.11
C ASP A 52 2.27 -0.68 -3.17
N VAL A 53 2.16 -2.00 -3.02
CA VAL A 53 1.43 -2.86 -3.96
C VAL A 53 -0.06 -2.98 -3.62
N THR A 54 -0.58 -2.11 -2.75
CA THR A 54 -2.00 -2.05 -2.41
C THR A 54 -2.83 -1.50 -3.55
N ASN A 55 -3.70 -2.36 -4.09
CA ASN A 55 -4.57 -2.07 -5.23
C ASN A 55 -6.05 -2.00 -4.81
N LEU A 56 -6.96 -1.84 -5.78
CA LEU A 56 -8.36 -1.45 -5.55
C LEU A 56 -9.04 -2.32 -4.48
N ASP A 57 -8.95 -3.64 -4.62
CA ASP A 57 -9.67 -4.60 -3.79
C ASP A 57 -9.06 -4.84 -2.42
N MET A 58 -7.80 -4.46 -2.28
CA MET A 58 -7.09 -4.43 -1.00
C MET A 58 -7.35 -3.11 -0.24
N ARG A 59 -8.33 -2.31 -0.72
CA ARG A 59 -8.75 -0.99 -0.22
C ARG A 59 -7.66 0.07 -0.28
N ARG A 60 -7.00 0.22 -1.43
CA ARG A 60 -6.03 1.29 -1.68
C ARG A 60 -6.55 2.66 -1.22
N ASN A 61 -5.77 3.34 -0.40
CA ASN A 61 -6.08 4.68 0.12
C ASN A 61 -4.96 5.69 -0.19
N PRO A 62 -4.99 6.37 -1.35
CA PRO A 62 -3.92 7.29 -1.76
C PRO A 62 -3.66 8.44 -0.79
N LEU A 63 -4.71 9.01 -0.17
CA LEU A 63 -4.57 10.13 0.77
C LEU A 63 -3.87 9.70 2.07
N TYR A 64 -4.14 8.49 2.53
CA TYR A 64 -3.43 7.92 3.67
C TYR A 64 -1.95 7.75 3.36
N VAL A 65 -1.64 7.10 2.23
CA VAL A 65 -0.26 6.82 1.81
C VAL A 65 0.52 8.12 1.57
N GLN A 66 -0.12 9.13 0.98
CA GLN A 66 0.48 10.45 0.81
C GLN A 66 0.91 11.05 2.15
N LYS A 67 0.05 11.00 3.17
CA LYS A 67 0.38 11.53 4.51
C LYS A 67 1.52 10.73 5.16
N VAL A 68 1.56 9.41 5.00
CA VAL A 68 2.68 8.58 5.50
C VAL A 68 3.99 8.98 4.81
N ALA A 69 3.98 9.16 3.49
CA ALA A 69 5.16 9.62 2.74
C ALA A 69 5.66 10.99 3.24
N GLU A 70 4.75 11.95 3.44
CA GLU A 70 5.08 13.30 3.89
C GLU A 70 5.72 13.33 5.29
N LEU A 71 5.19 12.51 6.22
CA LEU A 71 5.65 12.45 7.61
C LEU A 71 6.92 11.61 7.79
N SER A 72 7.08 10.52 7.02
CA SER A 72 8.24 9.62 7.10
C SER A 72 9.41 10.04 6.21
N LYS A 73 9.18 10.91 5.23
CA LYS A 73 10.13 11.32 4.17
C LYS A 73 10.51 10.20 3.19
N ILE A 74 9.86 9.05 3.23
CA ILE A 74 10.02 8.00 2.22
C ILE A 74 9.24 8.35 0.97
N ASN A 75 9.85 8.12 -0.20
CA ASN A 75 9.16 8.15 -1.49
C ASN A 75 8.34 6.86 -1.66
N ILE A 76 7.01 6.97 -1.66
CA ILE A 76 6.13 5.81 -1.81
C ILE A 76 5.55 5.79 -3.23
N ILE A 77 5.86 4.74 -3.99
CA ILE A 77 5.31 4.49 -5.33
C ILE A 77 4.09 3.58 -5.17
N GLN A 78 2.92 4.05 -5.60
CA GLN A 78 1.67 3.29 -5.46
C GLN A 78 1.32 2.51 -6.73
N ALA A 79 0.96 1.24 -6.56
CA ALA A 79 0.46 0.40 -7.63
C ALA A 79 -1.00 0.72 -8.01
N THR A 80 -1.40 0.18 -9.15
CA THR A 80 -2.78 0.11 -9.62
C THR A 80 -3.05 -1.28 -10.19
N GLY A 81 -4.32 -1.63 -10.34
CA GLY A 81 -4.75 -2.93 -10.87
C GLY A 81 -5.73 -3.64 -9.93
N PHE A 82 -5.83 -4.95 -10.12
CA PHE A 82 -6.70 -5.85 -9.38
C PHE A 82 -5.89 -6.91 -8.65
N TYR A 83 -6.45 -7.46 -7.58
CA TYR A 83 -5.81 -8.56 -6.85
C TYR A 83 -6.19 -9.93 -7.44
N GLN A 84 -6.19 -10.99 -6.63
CA GLN A 84 -6.56 -12.34 -7.05
C GLN A 84 -8.08 -12.57 -7.01
N ASP A 85 -8.55 -13.60 -7.72
CA ASP A 85 -9.96 -13.93 -8.01
C ASP A 85 -10.95 -13.66 -6.86
N LYS A 86 -10.66 -14.12 -5.64
CA LYS A 86 -11.56 -13.97 -4.48
C LYS A 86 -11.80 -12.53 -4.04
N PHE A 87 -10.91 -11.62 -4.44
CA PHE A 87 -10.93 -10.23 -4.05
C PHE A 87 -11.45 -9.32 -5.14
N LEU A 88 -11.56 -9.80 -6.39
CA LEU A 88 -11.99 -8.98 -7.52
C LEU A 88 -13.33 -8.28 -7.21
N PRO A 89 -13.51 -7.02 -7.64
CA PRO A 89 -14.78 -6.34 -7.50
C PRO A 89 -15.79 -6.97 -8.46
N ASP A 90 -17.06 -7.00 -8.07
CA ASP A 90 -18.13 -7.67 -8.81
C ASP A 90 -18.17 -7.23 -10.29
N PHE A 91 -17.94 -5.93 -10.56
CA PHE A 91 -17.95 -5.38 -11.91
C PHE A 91 -16.90 -5.99 -12.85
N VAL A 92 -15.81 -6.57 -12.33
CA VAL A 92 -14.77 -7.19 -13.17
C VAL A 92 -15.29 -8.44 -13.85
N THR A 93 -16.22 -9.17 -13.22
CA THR A 93 -16.84 -10.36 -13.81
C THR A 93 -17.72 -9.99 -15.01
N ASP A 94 -18.39 -8.84 -14.92
CA ASP A 94 -19.32 -8.36 -15.94
C ASP A 94 -18.65 -7.42 -16.96
N ALA A 95 -17.36 -7.11 -16.78
CA ALA A 95 -16.64 -6.17 -17.62
C ALA A 95 -16.41 -6.73 -19.02
N SER A 96 -16.72 -5.89 -20.01
CA SER A 96 -16.39 -6.07 -21.41
C SER A 96 -14.88 -5.86 -21.65
N VAL A 97 -14.30 -6.62 -22.59
CA VAL A 97 -12.95 -6.34 -23.12
C VAL A 97 -12.96 -5.32 -24.27
N GLU A 98 -14.15 -4.95 -24.73
CA GLU A 98 -14.43 -3.90 -25.71
C GLU A 98 -14.72 -2.56 -25.04
#